data_AF-A0A4Y2RXU0-F1
#
_entry.id   AF-A0A4Y2RXU0-F1
#
_cell.length_a   1.000
_cell.length_b   1.000
_cell.length_c   1.000
_cell.angle_alpha   90.00
_cell.angle_beta   90.00
_cell.angle_gamma   90.00
#
_symmetry.space_group_name_H-M   'P 1'
#
loop_
_entity.id
_entity.type
_entity.pdbx_description
1 polymer ?
#
loop_
_entity_poly.entity_id
_entity_poly.type
_entity_poly.pdbx_seq_one_letter_code
_entity_poly.pdbx_strand_id
1 'polypeptide(L)'
;MSLNGCVSVISIDTGKILDLEVMTQYCKMCEMNIKCDHECSNYKCSFGNMESVGAFRIFERSVMKRELQYTEYYGDGDSKAFLKVKDIYGEDTVTRLKCIGHVQKRVGSRLRKLKKKTKGLGGKGKLTDKFYDKLQNYYGIAIRSNVSAVSKRCSLQ
;
A
#
# COMPACT_ATOMS: atom_id res chain seq x y z
N MET A 1 13.41 -9.77 2.30
CA MET A 1 12.87 -8.54 1.66
C MET A 1 12.36 -8.95 0.28
N SER A 2 11.21 -8.45 -0.19
CA SER A 2 10.64 -8.92 -1.46
C SER A 2 11.52 -8.48 -2.64
N LEU A 3 11.77 -9.38 -3.59
CA LEU A 3 12.52 -9.08 -4.82
C LEU A 3 11.61 -8.54 -5.94
N ASN A 4 10.30 -8.58 -5.71
CA ASN A 4 9.27 -8.18 -6.65
C ASN A 4 8.40 -7.09 -6.04
N GLY A 5 8.06 -6.10 -6.85
CA GLY A 5 7.12 -5.04 -6.56
C GLY A 5 6.02 -5.01 -7.61
N CYS A 6 4.81 -4.66 -7.21
CA CYS A 6 3.69 -4.47 -8.12
C CYS A 6 2.92 -3.23 -7.68
N VAL A 7 2.64 -2.34 -8.63
CA VAL A 7 1.76 -1.19 -8.43
C VAL A 7 0.65 -1.32 -9.46
N SER A 8 -0.59 -1.12 -9.04
CA SER A 8 -1.75 -1.20 -9.91
C SER A 8 -2.65 0.01 -9.71
N VAL A 9 -3.37 0.38 -10.76
CA VAL A 9 -4.45 1.35 -10.71
C VAL A 9 -5.74 0.61 -10.97
N ILE A 10 -6.73 0.84 -10.11
CA ILE A 10 -8.02 0.16 -10.16
C ILE A 10 -9.10 1.23 -10.23
N SER A 11 -10.03 1.08 -11.18
CA SER A 11 -11.24 1.90 -11.22
C SER A 11 -12.16 1.48 -10.08
N ILE A 12 -12.55 2.44 -9.23
CA ILE A 12 -13.44 2.18 -8.09
C ILE A 12 -14.85 1.79 -8.57
N ASP A 13 -15.32 2.41 -9.65
CA ASP A 13 -16.66 2.17 -10.17
C ASP A 13 -16.83 0.77 -10.75
N THR A 14 -15.79 0.29 -11.45
CA THR A 14 -15.84 -0.99 -12.18
C THR A 14 -15.12 -2.13 -11.47
N GLY A 15 -14.24 -1.83 -10.50
CA GLY A 15 -13.34 -2.78 -9.87
C GLY A 15 -12.26 -3.34 -10.81
N LYS A 16 -12.11 -2.79 -12.02
CA LYS A 16 -11.18 -3.30 -13.04
C LYS A 16 -9.82 -2.61 -12.95
N ILE A 17 -8.77 -3.36 -13.26
CA ILE A 17 -7.40 -2.84 -13.37
C ILE A 17 -7.29 -1.96 -14.63
N LEU A 18 -6.90 -0.71 -14.44
CA LEU A 18 -6.66 0.25 -15.53
C LEU A 18 -5.19 0.25 -15.97
N ASP A 19 -4.25 0.11 -15.04
CA ASP A 19 -2.82 0.06 -15.34
C ASP A 19 -2.06 -0.77 -14.30
N LEU A 20 -0.91 -1.30 -14.70
CA LEU A 20 -0.08 -2.19 -13.90
C LEU A 20 1.41 -1.92 -14.19
N GLU A 21 2.20 -1.75 -13.14
CA GLU A 21 3.66 -1.73 -13.20
C GLU A 21 4.20 -2.85 -12.32
N VAL A 22 4.81 -3.84 -12.94
CA VAL A 22 5.51 -4.93 -12.26
C VAL A 22 7.00 -4.62 -12.30
N MET A 23 7.63 -4.59 -11.13
CA MET A 23 9.07 -4.39 -10.99
C MET A 23 9.70 -5.64 -10.40
N THR A 24 10.81 -6.08 -10.98
CA THR A 24 11.58 -7.22 -10.48
C THR A 24 13.07 -6.88 -10.43
N GLN A 25 13.70 -7.29 -9.34
CA GLN A 25 15.16 -7.39 -9.22
C GLN A 25 15.67 -8.81 -9.39
N TYR A 26 14.77 -9.75 -9.60
CA TYR A 26 15.05 -11.16 -9.63
C TYR A 26 14.78 -11.74 -11.01
N CYS A 27 15.71 -12.57 -11.46
CA CYS A 27 15.56 -13.37 -12.65
C CYS A 27 15.98 -14.81 -12.36
N LYS A 28 15.05 -15.74 -12.59
CA LYS A 28 15.29 -17.16 -12.41
C LYS A 28 16.38 -17.69 -13.34
N MET A 29 16.43 -17.18 -14.57
CA MET A 29 17.41 -17.58 -15.57
C MET A 29 18.83 -17.17 -15.17
N CYS A 30 18.98 -15.94 -14.66
CA CYS A 30 20.24 -15.43 -14.11
C CYS A 30 20.65 -16.19 -12.84
N GLU A 31 19.70 -16.57 -11.96
CA GLU A 31 19.97 -17.43 -10.79
C GLU A 31 20.51 -18.81 -11.20
N MET A 32 20.01 -19.37 -12.32
CA MET A 32 20.43 -20.67 -12.83
C MET A 32 21.71 -20.61 -13.68
N ASN A 33 22.39 -19.46 -13.77
CA ASN A 33 23.57 -19.23 -14.60
C ASN A 33 23.38 -19.57 -16.10
N ILE A 34 22.14 -19.53 -16.58
CA ILE A 34 21.85 -19.74 -18.00
C ILE A 34 22.13 -18.42 -18.71
N LYS A 35 23.04 -18.44 -19.70
CA LYS A 35 23.32 -17.29 -20.54
C LYS A 35 22.04 -16.91 -21.30
N CYS A 36 21.56 -15.71 -21.09
CA CYS A 36 20.31 -15.23 -21.65
C CYS A 36 20.45 -13.76 -22.09
N ASP A 37 20.02 -13.46 -23.30
CA ASP A 37 20.09 -12.13 -23.91
C ASP A 37 18.78 -11.35 -23.63
N HIS A 38 18.46 -11.16 -22.36
CA HIS A 38 17.22 -10.49 -21.93
C HIS A 38 17.47 -9.46 -20.84
N GLU A 39 16.49 -8.56 -20.66
CA GLU A 39 16.52 -7.55 -19.59
C GLU A 39 16.25 -8.20 -18.23
N CYS A 40 17.33 -8.64 -17.55
CA CYS A 40 17.29 -9.44 -16.32
C CYS A 40 16.64 -8.74 -15.10
N SER A 41 16.50 -7.41 -15.14
CA SER A 41 15.71 -6.65 -14.15
C SER A 41 15.28 -5.32 -14.76
N ASN A 42 14.04 -4.90 -14.51
CA ASN A 42 13.52 -3.60 -14.93
C ASN A 42 13.59 -2.54 -13.81
N TYR A 43 14.23 -2.89 -12.70
CA TYR A 43 14.41 -2.03 -11.54
C TYR A 43 15.73 -2.34 -10.82
N LYS A 44 16.63 -1.34 -10.74
CA LYS A 44 17.98 -1.48 -10.17
C LYS A 44 18.17 -0.75 -8.83
N CYS A 45 17.17 -0.01 -8.34
CA CYS A 45 17.27 0.77 -7.10
C CYS A 45 16.93 -0.08 -5.85
N SER A 46 16.96 0.47 -4.64
CA SER A 46 16.65 -0.31 -3.41
C SER A 46 15.20 -0.82 -3.36
N PHE A 47 14.97 -2.00 -2.78
CA PHE A 47 13.63 -2.60 -2.61
C PHE A 47 12.60 -1.64 -1.98
N GLY A 48 12.99 -0.88 -0.96
CA GLY A 48 12.12 0.08 -0.28
C GLY A 48 11.63 1.24 -1.15
N ASN A 49 12.19 1.43 -2.34
CA ASN A 49 11.79 2.48 -3.27
C ASN A 49 10.91 1.97 -4.42
N MET A 50 10.68 0.65 -4.54
CA MET A 50 9.88 0.07 -5.63
C MET A 50 8.49 0.70 -5.68
N GLU A 51 7.79 0.80 -4.55
CA GLU A 51 6.48 1.47 -4.49
C GLU A 51 6.53 2.89 -5.05
N SER A 52 7.53 3.67 -4.65
CA SER A 52 7.68 5.07 -5.08
C SER A 52 7.94 5.21 -6.58
N VAL A 53 8.75 4.31 -7.15
CA VAL A 53 9.12 4.35 -8.56
C VAL A 53 7.98 3.80 -9.43
N GLY A 54 7.34 2.72 -9.01
CA GLY A 54 6.18 2.17 -9.72
C GLY A 54 5.00 3.13 -9.72
N ALA A 55 4.70 3.77 -8.59
CA ALA A 55 3.67 4.80 -8.52
C ALA A 55 4.00 5.95 -9.48
N PHE A 56 5.22 6.50 -9.42
CA PHE A 56 5.63 7.56 -10.33
C PHE A 56 5.46 7.18 -11.80
N ARG A 57 5.97 6.01 -12.22
CA ARG A 57 5.89 5.53 -13.62
C ARG A 57 4.45 5.40 -14.12
N ILE A 58 3.55 4.89 -13.29
CA ILE A 58 2.13 4.74 -13.68
C ILE A 58 1.46 6.10 -13.80
N PHE A 59 1.67 7.00 -12.83
CA PHE A 59 1.07 8.32 -12.89
C PHE A 59 1.65 9.16 -14.03
N GLU A 60 2.95 9.08 -14.31
CA GLU A 60 3.60 9.80 -15.41
C GLU A 60 3.00 9.41 -16.77
N ARG A 61 2.86 8.11 -17.05
CA ARG A 61 2.34 7.63 -18.34
C ARG A 61 0.82 7.69 -18.48
N SER A 62 0.10 7.99 -17.41
CA SER A 62 -1.36 7.89 -17.34
C SER A 62 -2.07 8.70 -18.42
N VAL A 63 -1.75 10.00 -18.54
CA VAL A 63 -2.41 10.91 -19.49
C VAL A 63 -2.09 10.52 -20.92
N MET A 64 -0.81 10.24 -21.22
CA MET A 64 -0.40 9.87 -22.58
C MET A 64 -0.91 8.50 -23.03
N LYS A 65 -0.97 7.51 -22.13
CA LYS A 65 -1.30 6.13 -22.49
C LYS A 65 -2.78 5.79 -22.33
N ARG A 66 -3.46 6.44 -21.40
CA ARG A 66 -4.84 6.13 -21.00
C ARG A 66 -5.79 7.31 -21.11
N GLU A 67 -5.29 8.53 -21.35
CA GLU A 67 -6.10 9.77 -21.38
C GLU A 67 -6.84 10.01 -20.05
N LEU A 68 -6.23 9.59 -18.93
CA LEU A 68 -6.80 9.67 -17.60
C LEU A 68 -5.82 10.29 -16.60
N GLN A 69 -6.36 11.00 -15.61
CA GLN A 69 -5.64 11.45 -14.42
C GLN A 69 -6.09 10.63 -13.21
N TYR A 70 -5.14 10.13 -12.43
CA TYR A 70 -5.44 9.37 -11.23
C TYR A 70 -5.45 10.28 -10.00
N THR A 71 -6.57 10.36 -9.29
CA THR A 71 -6.77 11.37 -8.24
C THR A 71 -6.52 10.86 -6.83
N GLU A 72 -6.49 9.54 -6.62
CA GLU A 72 -6.41 8.93 -5.30
C GLU A 72 -5.24 7.95 -5.21
N TYR A 73 -4.41 8.08 -4.18
CA TYR A 73 -3.27 7.22 -3.91
C TYR A 73 -3.42 6.46 -2.58
N TYR A 74 -3.28 5.13 -2.64
CA TYR A 74 -3.30 4.24 -1.47
C TYR A 74 -1.91 3.63 -1.26
N GLY A 75 -1.31 3.84 -0.09
CA GLY A 75 0.00 3.26 0.26
C GLY A 75 0.15 3.01 1.77
N ASP A 76 1.14 2.19 2.18
CA ASP A 76 1.32 1.72 3.58
C ASP A 76 1.92 2.79 4.52
N GLY A 77 1.58 4.06 4.31
CA GLY A 77 1.98 5.12 5.21
C GLY A 77 3.38 5.70 4.96
N ASP A 78 4.17 5.17 4.03
CA ASP A 78 5.44 5.79 3.62
C ASP A 78 5.17 7.08 2.85
N SER A 79 5.69 8.21 3.36
CA SER A 79 5.42 9.54 2.79
C SER A 79 6.16 9.79 1.47
N LYS A 80 7.27 9.07 1.23
CA LYS A 80 8.16 9.34 0.09
C LYS A 80 7.54 9.03 -1.27
N ALA A 81 6.72 7.98 -1.37
CA ALA A 81 6.07 7.61 -2.62
C ALA A 81 4.98 8.62 -3.00
N PHE A 82 4.13 8.98 -2.06
CA PHE A 82 3.09 9.99 -2.27
C PHE A 82 3.67 11.36 -2.68
N LEU A 83 4.74 11.81 -2.03
CA LEU A 83 5.37 13.10 -2.35
C LEU A 83 5.86 13.20 -3.80
N LYS A 84 6.19 12.08 -4.46
CA LYS A 84 6.59 12.08 -5.87
C LYS A 84 5.42 12.23 -6.85
N VAL A 85 4.21 11.86 -6.43
CA VAL A 85 3.03 11.84 -7.31
C VAL A 85 2.01 12.92 -6.96
N LYS A 86 2.09 13.52 -5.78
CA LYS A 86 1.16 14.54 -5.25
C LYS A 86 0.85 15.64 -6.27
N ASP A 87 1.88 16.13 -6.94
CA ASP A 87 1.80 17.31 -7.81
C ASP A 87 1.98 16.96 -9.30
N ILE A 88 1.83 15.68 -9.69
CA ILE A 88 2.20 15.19 -11.03
C ILE A 88 1.31 15.74 -12.15
N TYR A 89 0.07 16.14 -11.84
CA TYR A 89 -0.84 16.78 -12.79
C TYR A 89 -1.03 18.28 -12.51
N GLY A 90 -0.27 18.84 -11.58
CA GLY A 90 -0.49 20.17 -11.01
C GLY A 90 -0.54 20.12 -9.47
N GLU A 91 -0.52 21.29 -8.83
CA GLU A 91 -0.46 21.44 -7.37
C GLU A 91 -1.63 20.73 -6.67
N ASP A 92 -1.30 19.83 -5.72
CA ASP A 92 -2.24 19.12 -4.86
C ASP A 92 -3.32 18.29 -5.60
N THR A 93 -2.99 17.83 -6.81
CA THR A 93 -3.93 17.08 -7.65
C THR A 93 -4.21 15.65 -7.19
N VAL A 94 -3.28 15.03 -6.45
CA VAL A 94 -3.44 13.65 -5.95
C VAL A 94 -3.69 13.64 -4.44
N THR A 95 -4.79 13.03 -4.03
CA THR A 95 -5.17 12.87 -2.63
C THR A 95 -4.63 11.56 -2.05
N ARG A 96 -3.99 11.65 -0.88
CA ARG A 96 -3.52 10.48 -0.14
C ARG A 96 -4.62 9.85 0.70
N LEU A 97 -4.89 8.57 0.45
CA LEU A 97 -5.77 7.76 1.27
C LEU A 97 -4.98 6.72 2.07
N LYS A 98 -5.59 6.23 3.16
CA LYS A 98 -5.01 5.23 4.05
C LYS A 98 -5.76 3.92 3.89
N CYS A 99 -5.04 2.82 3.70
CA CYS A 99 -5.65 1.52 3.63
C CYS A 99 -6.17 1.05 5.00
N ILE A 100 -7.20 0.19 4.97
CA ILE A 100 -7.81 -0.38 6.18
C ILE A 100 -6.74 -1.14 6.98
N GLY A 101 -5.88 -1.92 6.31
CA GLY A 101 -4.79 -2.63 6.97
C GLY A 101 -3.88 -1.70 7.77
N HIS A 102 -3.57 -0.52 7.24
CA HIS A 102 -2.77 0.47 7.95
C HIS A 102 -3.53 1.07 9.15
N VAL A 103 -4.84 1.28 9.04
CA VAL A 103 -5.69 1.68 10.17
C VAL A 103 -5.67 0.59 11.25
N GLN A 104 -5.82 -0.69 10.89
CA GLN A 104 -5.73 -1.82 11.82
C GLN A 104 -4.37 -1.87 12.52
N LYS A 105 -3.26 -1.79 11.78
CA LYS A 105 -1.89 -1.75 12.34
C LYS A 105 -1.71 -0.59 13.32
N ARG A 106 -2.26 0.58 13.00
CA ARG A 106 -2.17 1.78 13.84
C ARG A 106 -2.88 1.61 15.18
N VAL A 107 -4.08 1.01 15.20
CA VAL A 107 -4.84 0.78 16.43
C VAL A 107 -4.01 -0.04 17.43
N GLY A 108 -3.50 -1.20 17.02
CA GLY A 108 -2.73 -2.04 17.94
C GLY A 108 -1.39 -1.42 18.33
N SER A 109 -0.73 -0.70 17.43
CA SER A 109 0.53 0.00 17.77
C SER A 109 0.30 1.06 18.85
N ARG A 110 -0.80 1.82 18.76
CA ARG A 110 -1.18 2.81 19.78
C ARG A 110 -1.55 2.16 21.10
N LEU A 111 -2.31 1.07 21.08
CA LEU A 111 -2.70 0.32 22.27
C LEU A 111 -1.49 -0.28 23.00
N ARG A 112 -0.55 -0.89 22.26
CA ARG A 112 0.71 -1.40 22.84
C ARG A 112 1.57 -0.27 23.43
N LYS A 113 1.63 0.90 22.79
CA LYS A 113 2.30 2.09 23.35
C LYS A 113 1.61 2.58 24.62
N LEU A 114 0.29 2.60 24.66
CA LEU A 114 -0.49 2.99 25.84
C LEU A 114 -0.22 2.07 27.03
N LYS A 115 -0.21 0.74 26.80
CA LYS A 115 0.16 -0.27 27.82
C LYS A 115 1.50 0.02 28.48
N LYS A 116 2.49 0.41 27.66
CA LYS A 116 3.85 0.70 28.14
C LYS A 116 3.92 1.99 28.96
N LYS A 117 3.10 2.99 28.61
CA LYS A 117 3.08 4.30 29.30
C LYS A 117 2.27 4.28 30.59
N THR A 118 1.18 3.53 30.64
CA THR A 118 0.27 3.50 31.79
C THR A 118 0.46 2.25 32.63
N LYS A 119 1.00 2.43 33.85
CA LYS A 119 1.15 1.33 34.82
C LYS A 119 -0.23 0.75 35.16
N GLY A 120 -0.31 -0.58 35.30
CA GLY A 120 -1.54 -1.28 35.71
C GLY A 120 -2.47 -1.74 34.58
N LEU A 121 -2.20 -1.41 33.31
CA LEU A 121 -2.98 -1.91 32.15
C LEU A 121 -2.59 -3.32 31.67
N GLY A 122 -1.44 -3.83 32.08
CA GLY A 122 -0.98 -5.19 31.79
C GLY A 122 -1.42 -6.20 32.87
N GLY A 123 -1.52 -7.47 32.49
CA GLY A 123 -1.81 -8.59 33.42
C GLY A 123 -2.92 -9.51 32.93
N LYS A 124 -3.11 -10.64 33.64
CA LYS A 124 -4.20 -11.61 33.37
C LYS A 124 -5.55 -10.90 33.54
N GLY A 125 -6.44 -11.02 32.56
CA GLY A 125 -7.76 -10.35 32.55
C GLY A 125 -7.75 -8.88 32.10
N LYS A 126 -6.62 -8.34 31.65
CA LYS A 126 -6.49 -6.95 31.17
C LYS A 126 -6.08 -6.88 29.70
N LEU A 127 -5.53 -5.75 29.28
CA LEU A 127 -5.08 -5.52 27.90
C LEU A 127 -3.82 -6.36 27.59
N THR A 128 -4.06 -7.58 27.12
CA THR A 128 -3.04 -8.51 26.64
C THR A 128 -2.79 -8.31 25.14
N ASP A 129 -1.64 -8.77 24.65
CA ASP A 129 -1.32 -8.64 23.22
C ASP A 129 -2.33 -9.39 22.34
N LYS A 130 -2.81 -10.55 22.80
CA LYS A 130 -3.91 -11.29 22.16
C LYS A 130 -5.21 -10.47 22.07
N PHE A 131 -5.52 -9.67 23.09
CA PHE A 131 -6.70 -8.81 23.06
C PHE A 131 -6.53 -7.63 22.08
N TYR A 132 -5.31 -7.08 21.97
CA TYR A 132 -5.01 -6.09 20.94
C TYR A 132 -5.17 -6.63 19.53
N ASP A 133 -4.66 -7.84 19.26
CA ASP A 133 -4.83 -8.48 17.96
C ASP A 133 -6.30 -8.67 17.61
N LYS A 134 -7.12 -9.12 18.58
CA LYS A 134 -8.59 -9.19 18.42
C LYS A 134 -9.18 -7.83 18.09
N LEU A 135 -8.85 -6.76 18.83
CA LEU A 135 -9.36 -5.42 18.56
C LEU A 135 -8.95 -4.90 17.17
N GLN A 136 -7.70 -5.14 16.75
CA GLN A 136 -7.24 -4.78 15.40
C GLN A 136 -8.06 -5.49 14.32
N ASN A 137 -8.36 -6.78 14.52
CA ASN A 137 -9.18 -7.55 13.61
C ASN A 137 -10.64 -7.08 13.59
N TYR A 138 -11.26 -6.89 14.77
CA TYR A 138 -12.62 -6.38 14.87
C TYR A 138 -12.79 -5.02 14.19
N TYR A 139 -11.83 -4.11 14.37
CA TYR A 139 -11.89 -2.79 13.74
C TYR A 139 -11.87 -2.88 12.21
N GLY A 140 -11.03 -3.74 11.64
CA GLY A 140 -11.02 -3.95 10.19
C GLY A 140 -12.24 -4.67 9.67
N ILE A 141 -12.77 -5.65 10.41
CA ILE A 141 -14.03 -6.32 10.06
C ILE A 141 -15.17 -5.30 10.07
N ALA A 142 -15.30 -4.49 11.13
CA ALA A 142 -16.34 -3.48 11.24
C ALA A 142 -16.30 -2.48 10.07
N ILE A 143 -15.10 -2.01 9.68
CA ILE A 143 -14.98 -1.12 8.52
C ILE A 143 -15.39 -1.84 7.23
N ARG A 144 -14.90 -3.05 6.97
CA ARG A 144 -15.22 -3.83 5.75
C ARG A 144 -16.70 -4.21 5.65
N SER A 145 -17.33 -4.56 6.77
CA SER A 145 -18.74 -4.95 6.83
C SER A 145 -19.71 -3.78 6.66
N ASN A 146 -19.24 -2.52 6.81
CA ASN A 146 -20.06 -1.32 6.68
C ASN A 146 -19.76 -0.49 5.43
N VAL A 147 -19.04 -1.04 4.45
CA VAL A 147 -18.66 -0.33 3.20
C VAL A 147 -19.88 0.09 2.36
N SER A 148 -21.03 -0.58 2.51
CA SER A 148 -22.30 -0.16 1.89
C SER A 148 -22.87 1.13 2.49
N ALA A 149 -22.57 1.44 3.76
CA ALA A 149 -22.97 2.69 4.42
C ALA A 149 -21.92 3.81 4.27
N VAL A 150 -20.66 3.45 4.00
CA VAL A 150 -19.53 4.36 3.82
C VAL A 150 -18.99 4.19 2.40
N SER A 151 -19.73 4.75 1.43
CA SER A 151 -19.42 4.88 -0.01
C SER A 151 -18.18 4.10 -0.50
N LYS A 152 -18.36 2.88 -1.07
CA LYS A 152 -17.53 2.08 -2.03
C LYS A 152 -15.98 2.18 -2.09
N ARG A 153 -15.33 3.06 -1.32
CA ARG A 153 -13.96 3.59 -1.47
C ARG A 153 -12.91 2.78 -0.72
N CYS A 154 -13.31 1.68 -0.07
CA CYS A 154 -12.44 0.99 0.90
C CYS A 154 -12.45 -0.54 0.77
N SER A 155 -12.85 -1.09 -0.38
CA SER A 155 -12.96 -2.55 -0.56
C SER A 155 -11.69 -3.21 -1.09
N LEU A 156 -10.71 -2.44 -1.57
CA LEU A 156 -9.57 -2.97 -2.33
C LEU A 156 -8.27 -2.82 -1.52
N GLN A 157 -8.15 -3.62 -0.46
CA GLN A 157 -6.90 -4.21 0.06
C GLN A 157 -7.18 -5.17 1.21
#